data_AF-A0A321LZ73-F1
#
_entry.id   AF-A0A321LZ73-F1
#
_cell.length_a   1.000
_cell.length_b   1.000
_cell.length_c   1.000
_cell.angle_alpha   90.00
_cell.angle_beta   90.00
_cell.angle_gamma   90.00
#
_symmetry.space_group_name_H-M   'P 1'
#
loop_
_entity.id
_entity.type
_entity.pdbx_description
1 polymer ?
#
loop_
_entity_poly.entity_id
_entity_poly.type
_entity_poly.pdbx_seq_one_letter_code
_entity_poly.pdbx_strand_id
1 'polypeptide(L)'
;MRQTSWILLSLVLFSGWLHAAQSLARVDGQIKSGFYKCDDTNTGFCPELSHQISYDSKYSGHDEPSLVFYSNRAGAGNNAVYHVTLPTDPILSPRQDGRGGTFNFQLHTALWFGMVLCDTQSYPNFTNTCVPDTDANIFDNPDPNAPDFIGHHPGSAFLELQFYPPGGVNTCSDPSLWCVAMVVFSLNSQPLTGKINNLDCRTQVGSEPSNFAFLTMDGLAQSAADPLNPDVDGKFGVFPGKTFQMQPGDHLTITIHDTPDGLQAVVEDVTAHMTGSMTASVVNGFAHINFDPDTDPAHPKTCSSTPYAFHPMYSTSSEHTRATWTAHTYNVSFADEIGHFEYCNAVDQEGGNCVQAGVNDPAGVDADDQQGSCFSGDFLALFGLQPIGACISQDFDFDGTSYQAKWPGTGRLLEDLFLKPSPVRFTSPKFKASGTQRFHNYSRVGFEADMPGIEFASNPECNVFTGAGCTNPPKGAAFYPIFSTGISGEGCVWQFGGPHILGTIDNFGGNSTVEFGDILPVSFVTRIDATHPNGGSITIFSDYRRILPVNPCMSFVDPDDD
;
A
#
# COMPACT_ATOMS: atom_id res chain seq x y z
N MET A 1 -42.22 24.26 -72.54
CA MET A 1 -42.31 25.58 -71.87
C MET A 1 -42.54 25.34 -70.38
N ARG A 2 -41.64 25.88 -69.54
CA ARG A 2 -41.72 26.16 -68.09
C ARG A 2 -42.12 25.07 -67.07
N GLN A 3 -41.22 24.90 -66.08
CA GLN A 3 -41.43 24.75 -64.61
C GLN A 3 -42.21 23.48 -64.14
N THR A 4 -41.92 22.77 -63.04
CA THR A 4 -41.23 23.07 -61.76
C THR A 4 -41.11 21.77 -60.92
N SER A 5 -39.99 21.65 -60.18
CA SER A 5 -39.76 21.12 -58.82
C SER A 5 -40.27 19.74 -58.29
N TRP A 6 -39.35 19.10 -57.54
CA TRP A 6 -39.47 18.37 -56.24
C TRP A 6 -39.01 16.88 -56.18
N ILE A 7 -38.02 16.65 -55.29
CA ILE A 7 -37.85 15.54 -54.31
C ILE A 7 -36.94 14.33 -54.67
N LEU A 8 -35.73 14.37 -54.07
CA LEU A 8 -35.15 13.48 -53.05
C LEU A 8 -35.12 11.94 -53.22
N LEU A 9 -34.05 11.40 -52.59
CA LEU A 9 -33.75 10.01 -52.19
C LEU A 9 -33.09 9.09 -53.23
N SER A 10 -31.77 8.92 -53.08
CA SER A 10 -31.14 7.60 -53.00
C SER A 10 -29.64 7.72 -52.75
N LEU A 11 -29.20 7.38 -51.52
CA LEU A 11 -27.89 6.80 -51.22
C LEU A 11 -27.86 6.37 -49.74
N VAL A 12 -28.29 5.13 -49.51
CA VAL A 12 -28.02 4.35 -48.30
C VAL A 12 -27.43 3.03 -48.77
N LEU A 13 -26.47 2.53 -48.00
CA LEU A 13 -25.80 1.20 -48.04
C LEU A 13 -24.48 1.19 -48.80
N PHE A 14 -23.39 1.47 -48.08
CA PHE A 14 -22.33 0.50 -47.74
C PHE A 14 -21.17 1.23 -47.04
N SER A 15 -21.21 1.27 -45.70
CA SER A 15 -20.02 1.52 -44.88
C SER A 15 -20.17 0.71 -43.59
N GLY A 16 -19.99 -0.60 -43.73
CA GLY A 16 -19.91 -1.49 -42.59
C GLY A 16 -18.55 -1.35 -41.91
N TRP A 17 -18.59 -1.04 -40.62
CA TRP A 17 -17.77 -1.67 -39.57
C TRP A 17 -16.29 -1.91 -39.91
N LEU A 18 -15.51 -0.85 -39.79
CA LEU A 18 -14.12 -0.93 -39.30
C LEU A 18 -14.03 -0.06 -38.05
N HIS A 19 -14.47 -0.60 -36.91
CA HIS A 19 -13.88 -0.18 -35.64
C HIS A 19 -12.53 -0.88 -35.58
N ALA A 20 -11.49 -0.21 -36.06
CA ALA A 20 -10.14 -0.58 -35.67
C ALA A 20 -10.11 -0.46 -34.13
N ALA A 21 -9.98 -1.59 -33.45
CA ALA A 21 -9.55 -1.60 -32.06
C ALA A 21 -8.16 -0.97 -32.05
N GLN A 22 -8.08 0.35 -31.90
CA GLN A 22 -6.88 0.97 -31.40
C GLN A 22 -6.73 0.40 -30.00
N SER A 23 -5.76 -0.48 -29.80
CA SER A 23 -5.28 -0.78 -28.45
C SER A 23 -4.95 0.57 -27.83
N LEU A 24 -5.71 1.00 -26.84
CA LEU A 24 -5.37 2.21 -26.08
C LEU A 24 -3.91 2.09 -25.66
N ALA A 25 -3.14 3.16 -25.84
CA ALA A 25 -1.79 3.20 -25.31
C ALA A 25 -1.87 2.92 -23.80
N ARG A 26 -0.99 2.07 -23.28
CA ARG A 26 -0.84 1.87 -21.84
C ARG A 26 0.33 2.73 -21.35
N VAL A 27 0.24 3.19 -20.11
CA VAL A 27 1.35 3.89 -19.47
C VAL A 27 2.58 2.97 -19.47
N ASP A 28 3.72 3.54 -19.81
CA ASP A 28 4.99 2.84 -20.00
C ASP A 28 5.42 2.07 -18.72
N GLY A 29 5.93 0.85 -18.89
CA GLY A 29 6.38 0.01 -17.77
C GLY A 29 7.52 0.64 -16.99
N GLN A 30 8.36 1.46 -17.63
CA GLN A 30 9.44 2.21 -16.97
C GLN A 30 8.89 3.26 -16.01
N ILE A 31 7.87 4.03 -16.41
CA ILE A 31 7.21 5.02 -15.53
C ILE A 31 6.66 4.30 -14.30
N LYS A 32 5.95 3.19 -14.52
CA LYS A 32 5.37 2.38 -13.44
C LYS A 32 6.41 1.75 -12.53
N SER A 33 7.54 1.31 -13.09
CA SER A 33 8.63 0.71 -12.30
C SER A 33 9.32 1.73 -11.40
N GLY A 34 9.31 3.01 -11.77
CA GLY A 34 9.83 4.10 -10.95
C GLY A 34 9.10 4.20 -9.59
N PHE A 35 7.83 3.81 -9.55
CA PHE A 35 7.02 3.80 -8.32
C PHE A 35 7.53 2.85 -7.24
N TYR A 36 8.38 1.87 -7.57
CA TYR A 36 8.92 0.91 -6.62
C TYR A 36 10.42 1.12 -6.35
N LYS A 37 10.96 2.28 -6.74
CA LYS A 37 12.28 2.74 -6.33
C LYS A 37 12.12 3.67 -5.12
N CYS A 38 11.91 3.07 -3.96
CA CYS A 38 11.55 3.76 -2.71
C CYS A 38 12.56 4.86 -2.31
N ASP A 39 13.82 4.76 -2.74
CA ASP A 39 14.85 5.76 -2.43
C ASP A 39 14.76 7.06 -3.24
N ASP A 40 14.17 7.03 -4.44
CA ASP A 40 14.42 8.06 -5.45
C ASP A 40 13.29 9.06 -5.65
N THR A 41 12.05 8.71 -5.27
CA THR A 41 10.84 9.36 -5.81
C THR A 41 9.72 9.63 -4.80
N ASN A 42 9.94 9.49 -3.48
CA ASN A 42 8.90 9.64 -2.44
C ASN A 42 7.55 9.01 -2.86
N THR A 43 7.62 7.77 -3.36
CA THR A 43 6.48 7.10 -4.00
C THR A 43 5.62 6.41 -2.97
N GLY A 44 4.30 6.61 -3.02
CA GLY A 44 3.30 5.94 -2.17
C GLY A 44 3.06 4.46 -2.48
N PHE A 45 4.12 3.67 -2.66
CA PHE A 45 3.99 2.25 -2.99
C PHE A 45 4.98 1.37 -2.23
N CYS A 46 5.67 1.90 -1.23
CA CYS A 46 6.61 1.17 -0.38
C CYS A 46 6.16 1.34 1.08
N PRO A 47 6.50 0.42 1.99
CA PRO A 47 6.22 0.60 3.40
C PRO A 47 7.07 1.72 4.01
N GLU A 48 6.54 2.44 4.99
CA GLU A 48 7.30 3.44 5.73
C GLU A 48 8.46 2.84 6.55
N LEU A 49 9.63 3.47 6.45
CA LEU A 49 10.82 3.09 7.20
C LEU A 49 10.82 3.69 8.60
N SER A 50 11.23 2.88 9.58
CA SER A 50 11.44 3.29 10.97
C SER A 50 12.27 4.56 11.21
N HIS A 51 13.16 4.89 10.29
CA HIS A 51 14.05 6.05 10.39
C HIS A 51 13.85 7.07 9.27
N GLN A 52 12.84 6.90 8.39
CA GLN A 52 12.34 7.85 7.37
C GLN A 52 13.35 8.43 6.37
N ILE A 53 14.61 8.01 6.47
CA ILE A 53 15.71 8.54 5.69
C ILE A 53 16.41 7.36 5.03
N SER A 54 16.29 7.28 3.70
CA SER A 54 16.99 6.30 2.88
C SER A 54 18.51 6.56 2.90
N TYR A 55 19.30 5.66 2.30
CA TYR A 55 20.76 5.84 2.26
C TYR A 55 21.21 7.14 1.60
N ASP A 56 20.38 7.69 0.71
CA ASP A 56 20.67 8.91 -0.05
C ASP A 56 20.18 10.17 0.66
N SER A 57 19.81 10.04 1.95
CA SER A 57 19.23 11.11 2.74
C SER A 57 17.94 11.69 2.14
N LYS A 58 17.28 10.89 1.28
CA LYS A 58 15.98 11.19 0.72
C LYS A 58 14.91 10.55 1.62
N TYR A 59 13.79 11.24 1.71
CA TYR A 59 12.65 10.79 2.48
C TYR A 59 12.02 9.57 1.79
N SER A 60 11.88 8.45 2.50
CA SER A 60 10.88 7.43 2.14
C SER A 60 9.82 7.66 3.18
N GLY A 61 8.63 8.07 2.78
CA GLY A 61 7.59 8.05 3.75
C GLY A 61 6.24 8.46 3.28
N HIS A 62 5.31 7.97 4.08
CA HIS A 62 4.02 7.52 3.67
C HIS A 62 3.01 7.89 4.74
N ASP A 63 1.74 7.91 4.38
CA ASP A 63 0.66 8.09 5.33
C ASP A 63 -0.29 6.90 5.18
N GLU A 64 -0.20 5.96 6.11
CA GLU A 64 -0.79 4.63 6.00
C GLU A 64 -1.79 4.34 7.14
N PRO A 65 -2.93 5.05 7.23
CA PRO A 65 -3.96 4.71 8.21
C PRO A 65 -4.38 3.23 8.10
N SER A 66 -4.21 2.50 9.20
CA SER A 66 -4.24 1.05 9.20
C SER A 66 -5.11 0.44 10.30
N LEU A 67 -5.61 -0.75 9.99
CA LEU A 67 -6.40 -1.58 10.88
C LEU A 67 -5.71 -2.94 11.07
N VAL A 68 -5.30 -3.21 12.30
CA VAL A 68 -4.47 -4.36 12.68
C VAL A 68 -5.31 -5.41 13.38
N PHE A 69 -5.05 -6.69 13.12
CA PHE A 69 -5.84 -7.81 13.65
C PHE A 69 -5.02 -8.70 14.59
N TYR A 70 -5.49 -8.88 15.84
CA TYR A 70 -4.73 -9.59 16.86
C TYR A 70 -5.42 -10.85 17.40
N SER A 71 -4.67 -11.94 17.45
CA SER A 71 -5.02 -13.23 18.03
C SER A 71 -3.75 -14.05 18.40
N ASN A 72 -3.64 -14.42 19.67
CA ASN A 72 -2.58 -15.30 20.19
C ASN A 72 -2.81 -16.79 19.89
N ARG A 73 -3.73 -17.13 18.97
CA ARG A 73 -3.98 -18.50 18.55
C ARG A 73 -3.12 -18.84 17.34
N ALA A 74 -2.37 -19.92 17.42
CA ALA A 74 -1.57 -20.42 16.31
C ALA A 74 -2.44 -20.59 15.04
N GLY A 75 -1.94 -20.10 13.91
CA GLY A 75 -2.66 -19.95 12.64
C GLY A 75 -3.06 -18.50 12.33
N ALA A 76 -3.05 -17.60 13.32
CA ALA A 76 -3.42 -16.20 13.12
C ALA A 76 -2.30 -15.34 12.52
N GLY A 77 -1.06 -15.85 12.44
CA GLY A 77 0.06 -15.12 11.84
C GLY A 77 0.32 -15.47 10.37
N ASN A 78 -0.35 -16.51 9.84
CA ASN A 78 0.00 -17.15 8.58
C ASN A 78 -1.20 -17.51 7.68
N ASN A 79 -2.41 -17.17 8.12
CA ASN A 79 -3.64 -17.37 7.38
C ASN A 79 -4.63 -16.23 7.64
N ALA A 80 -5.18 -15.68 6.58
CA ALA A 80 -6.20 -14.64 6.67
C ALA A 80 -7.18 -14.75 5.48
N VAL A 81 -8.47 -14.76 5.78
CA VAL A 81 -9.56 -14.72 4.80
C VAL A 81 -10.42 -13.50 5.05
N TYR A 82 -10.49 -12.62 4.07
CA TYR A 82 -11.29 -11.40 4.09
C TYR A 82 -12.39 -11.48 3.04
N HIS A 83 -13.53 -10.85 3.34
CA HIS A 83 -14.47 -10.46 2.30
C HIS A 83 -14.42 -8.95 2.12
N VAL A 84 -14.42 -8.49 0.88
CA VAL A 84 -14.19 -7.09 0.52
C VAL A 84 -15.22 -6.64 -0.51
N THR A 85 -15.73 -5.42 -0.38
CA THR A 85 -16.38 -4.71 -1.49
C THR A 85 -15.43 -3.62 -1.96
N LEU A 86 -14.98 -3.72 -3.21
CA LEU A 86 -14.16 -2.69 -3.82
C LEU A 86 -14.95 -1.39 -3.95
N PRO A 87 -14.34 -0.23 -3.68
CA PRO A 87 -15.05 1.02 -3.78
C PRO A 87 -15.35 1.39 -5.24
N THR A 88 -16.49 2.05 -5.46
CA THR A 88 -16.87 2.66 -6.74
C THR A 88 -16.48 4.14 -6.75
N ASP A 89 -16.14 4.67 -7.92
CA ASP A 89 -16.03 6.11 -8.13
C ASP A 89 -17.42 6.81 -8.12
N PRO A 90 -17.48 8.12 -7.82
CA PRO A 90 -18.73 8.87 -7.86
C PRO A 90 -19.31 9.04 -9.25
N ILE A 91 -20.58 9.45 -9.31
CA ILE A 91 -21.32 9.71 -10.55
C ILE A 91 -20.67 10.83 -11.39
N LEU A 92 -20.21 11.89 -10.74
CA LEU A 92 -19.61 13.04 -11.43
C LEU A 92 -18.11 12.85 -11.56
N SER A 93 -17.61 12.96 -12.79
CA SER A 93 -16.17 12.93 -13.05
C SER A 93 -15.42 14.06 -12.34
N PRO A 94 -14.12 13.88 -12.09
CA PRO A 94 -13.26 14.92 -11.55
C PRO A 94 -13.14 16.12 -12.49
N ARG A 95 -12.76 17.25 -11.92
CA ARG A 95 -12.50 18.49 -12.66
C ARG A 95 -11.29 19.19 -12.07
N GLN A 96 -10.49 19.79 -12.94
CA GLN A 96 -9.30 20.55 -12.55
C GLN A 96 -9.58 21.68 -11.54
N ASP A 97 -10.81 22.21 -11.53
CA ASP A 97 -11.24 23.26 -10.60
C ASP A 97 -11.71 22.73 -9.23
N GLY A 98 -11.59 21.43 -8.96
CA GLY A 98 -11.96 20.78 -7.70
C GLY A 98 -13.47 20.70 -7.42
N ARG A 99 -14.32 21.15 -8.36
CA ARG A 99 -15.79 21.17 -8.22
C ARG A 99 -16.47 19.92 -8.80
N GLY A 100 -15.69 19.01 -9.39
CA GLY A 100 -16.13 17.68 -9.81
C GLY A 100 -16.22 16.69 -8.65
N GLY A 101 -16.50 15.43 -8.98
CA GLY A 101 -16.35 14.36 -8.00
C GLY A 101 -14.88 14.04 -7.74
N THR A 102 -14.61 13.35 -6.65
CA THR A 102 -13.30 12.85 -6.28
C THR A 102 -13.29 11.34 -6.49
N PHE A 103 -12.41 10.86 -7.35
CA PHE A 103 -12.27 9.42 -7.65
C PHE A 103 -11.30 8.76 -6.67
N ASN A 104 -11.33 7.42 -6.60
CA ASN A 104 -10.52 6.64 -5.67
C ASN A 104 -9.03 6.93 -5.79
N PHE A 105 -8.49 7.03 -7.01
CA PHE A 105 -7.07 7.34 -7.24
C PHE A 105 -6.65 8.73 -6.73
N GLN A 106 -7.59 9.60 -6.40
CA GLN A 106 -7.32 10.91 -5.80
C GLN A 106 -7.33 10.88 -4.27
N LEU A 107 -7.75 9.77 -3.66
CA LEU A 107 -7.77 9.59 -2.21
C LEU A 107 -6.66 8.65 -1.74
N HIS A 108 -6.37 7.62 -2.55
CA HIS A 108 -5.34 6.64 -2.25
C HIS A 108 -4.65 6.14 -3.51
N THR A 109 -3.37 5.83 -3.33
CA THR A 109 -2.51 5.27 -4.38
C THR A 109 -2.73 3.77 -4.53
N ALA A 110 -2.83 3.08 -3.39
CA ALA A 110 -3.18 1.69 -3.26
C ALA A 110 -3.73 1.43 -1.84
N LEU A 111 -4.58 0.41 -1.72
CA LEU A 111 -4.91 -0.22 -0.44
C LEU A 111 -4.31 -1.62 -0.41
N TRP A 112 -3.99 -2.16 0.77
CA TRP A 112 -3.44 -3.53 0.86
C TRP A 112 -3.87 -4.29 2.10
N PHE A 113 -3.67 -5.60 1.99
CA PHE A 113 -3.70 -6.54 3.11
C PHE A 113 -2.29 -7.06 3.36
N GLY A 114 -1.86 -7.00 4.62
CA GLY A 114 -0.47 -7.17 5.03
C GLY A 114 -0.16 -8.46 5.77
N MET A 115 1.11 -8.90 5.70
CA MET A 115 1.66 -10.00 6.50
C MET A 115 3.20 -9.94 6.56
N VAL A 116 3.79 -10.21 7.72
CA VAL A 116 5.24 -10.29 7.90
C VAL A 116 5.77 -11.65 7.49
N LEU A 117 6.82 -11.65 6.65
CA LEU A 117 7.43 -12.84 6.06
C LEU A 117 8.89 -12.99 6.50
N CYS A 118 9.40 -14.22 6.48
CA CYS A 118 10.82 -14.49 6.65
C CYS A 118 11.64 -13.98 5.44
N ASP A 119 12.66 -13.14 5.67
CA ASP A 119 13.74 -12.91 4.71
C ASP A 119 15.07 -12.69 5.43
N THR A 120 15.89 -13.74 5.47
CA THR A 120 17.18 -13.72 6.17
C THR A 120 18.24 -12.79 5.56
N GLN A 121 18.02 -12.19 4.39
CA GLN A 121 18.92 -11.17 3.83
C GLN A 121 18.46 -9.74 4.13
N SER A 122 17.24 -9.58 4.65
CA SER A 122 16.65 -8.30 5.05
C SER A 122 17.02 -7.91 6.48
N TYR A 123 16.82 -6.63 6.82
CA TYR A 123 16.94 -6.10 8.18
C TYR A 123 16.20 -6.98 9.22
N PRO A 124 16.78 -7.19 10.42
CA PRO A 124 18.06 -6.65 10.87
C PRO A 124 19.25 -7.54 10.47
N ASN A 125 19.00 -8.57 9.65
CA ASN A 125 20.00 -9.48 9.08
C ASN A 125 20.99 -10.01 10.15
N PHE A 126 20.46 -10.45 11.29
CA PHE A 126 21.30 -11.00 12.35
C PHE A 126 21.72 -12.45 12.10
N THR A 127 20.81 -13.23 11.54
CA THR A 127 20.95 -14.68 11.35
C THR A 127 20.41 -15.12 10.00
N ASN A 128 21.04 -16.16 9.43
CA ASN A 128 20.58 -16.83 8.22
C ASN A 128 19.52 -17.91 8.50
N THR A 129 18.81 -17.82 9.63
CA THR A 129 17.79 -18.78 10.03
C THR A 129 16.53 -18.04 10.43
N CYS A 130 15.47 -18.26 9.66
CA CYS A 130 14.11 -17.91 10.01
C CYS A 130 13.27 -19.16 9.82
N VAL A 131 12.67 -19.67 10.91
CA VAL A 131 11.78 -20.83 10.81
C VAL A 131 10.40 -20.28 10.48
N PRO A 132 9.74 -20.67 9.38
CA PRO A 132 8.40 -20.16 9.10
C PRO A 132 7.39 -20.52 10.19
N ASP A 133 6.29 -19.77 10.23
CA ASP A 133 5.11 -20.06 11.05
C ASP A 133 5.40 -20.31 12.53
N THR A 134 6.30 -19.52 13.14
CA THR A 134 6.61 -19.68 14.57
C THR A 134 6.92 -18.39 15.30
N ASP A 135 6.40 -18.30 16.52
CA ASP A 135 6.66 -17.20 17.44
C ASP A 135 8.06 -17.31 18.09
N ALA A 136 8.82 -18.37 17.80
CA ALA A 136 10.23 -18.45 18.15
C ALA A 136 11.11 -17.39 17.44
N ASN A 137 10.57 -16.74 16.40
CA ASN A 137 11.20 -15.62 15.73
C ASN A 137 10.94 -14.27 16.42
N ILE A 138 10.18 -14.22 17.52
CA ILE A 138 9.92 -12.96 18.24
C ILE A 138 11.16 -12.58 19.06
N PHE A 139 11.77 -11.48 18.65
CA PHE A 139 12.85 -10.79 19.36
C PHE A 139 12.50 -9.31 19.40
N ASP A 140 11.88 -8.84 20.47
CA ASP A 140 11.40 -7.46 20.61
C ASP A 140 11.87 -6.77 21.89
N ASN A 141 12.75 -7.43 22.65
CA ASN A 141 13.30 -6.89 23.88
C ASN A 141 14.34 -5.79 23.56
N PRO A 142 14.23 -4.58 24.13
CA PRO A 142 15.21 -3.52 23.89
C PRO A 142 16.54 -3.71 24.63
N ASP A 143 16.62 -4.59 25.64
CA ASP A 143 17.87 -4.82 26.39
C ASP A 143 18.86 -5.66 25.55
N PRO A 144 20.04 -5.12 25.17
CA PRO A 144 21.03 -5.83 24.37
C PRO A 144 21.67 -7.04 25.07
N ASN A 145 21.39 -7.26 26.36
CA ASN A 145 21.85 -8.43 27.09
C ASN A 145 20.80 -9.53 27.22
N ALA A 146 19.57 -9.27 26.76
CA ALA A 146 18.50 -10.25 26.81
C ALA A 146 18.66 -11.29 25.68
N PRO A 147 18.31 -12.58 25.92
CA PRO A 147 18.31 -13.60 24.88
C PRO A 147 17.43 -13.25 23.68
N ASP A 148 16.33 -12.55 23.91
CA ASP A 148 15.32 -12.10 22.96
C ASP A 148 15.52 -10.63 22.53
N PHE A 149 16.75 -10.11 22.64
CA PHE A 149 17.10 -8.77 22.17
C PHE A 149 16.70 -8.55 20.71
N ILE A 150 16.06 -7.41 20.41
CA ILE A 150 15.59 -7.05 19.07
C ILE A 150 16.69 -7.05 17.99
N GLY A 151 17.94 -6.78 18.37
CA GLY A 151 19.07 -6.91 17.44
C GLY A 151 19.35 -8.34 16.98
N HIS A 152 18.83 -9.35 17.68
CA HIS A 152 18.97 -10.76 17.33
C HIS A 152 17.83 -11.31 16.45
N HIS A 153 16.87 -10.46 16.08
CA HIS A 153 15.73 -10.85 15.26
C HIS A 153 16.18 -11.40 13.90
N PRO A 154 15.59 -12.50 13.38
CA PRO A 154 15.80 -12.92 12.00
C PRO A 154 15.43 -11.82 11.01
N GLY A 155 16.05 -11.77 9.84
CA GLY A 155 15.63 -10.81 8.81
C GLY A 155 14.16 -11.00 8.42
N SER A 156 13.43 -9.89 8.24
CA SER A 156 12.00 -9.88 7.89
C SER A 156 11.73 -9.16 6.58
N ALA A 157 10.78 -9.67 5.83
CA ALA A 157 10.13 -8.99 4.71
C ALA A 157 8.67 -8.65 5.08
N PHE A 158 8.02 -7.78 4.32
CA PHE A 158 6.61 -7.46 4.50
C PHE A 158 5.84 -7.66 3.17
N LEU A 159 4.75 -8.41 3.23
CA LEU A 159 3.79 -8.52 2.14
C LEU A 159 2.89 -7.30 2.15
N GLU A 160 2.70 -6.72 0.97
CA GLU A 160 1.54 -5.91 0.64
C GLU A 160 0.82 -6.55 -0.54
N LEU A 161 -0.40 -7.05 -0.31
CA LEU A 161 -1.31 -7.41 -1.39
C LEU A 161 -2.03 -6.14 -1.86
N GLN A 162 -1.34 -5.34 -2.68
CA GLN A 162 -1.76 -4.01 -3.12
C GLN A 162 -2.86 -4.08 -4.19
N PHE A 163 -3.93 -3.31 -3.99
CA PHE A 163 -5.03 -3.07 -4.91
C PHE A 163 -4.96 -1.63 -5.42
N TYR A 164 -4.95 -1.46 -6.74
CA TYR A 164 -4.79 -0.15 -7.37
C TYR A 164 -6.11 0.33 -7.97
N PRO A 165 -6.56 1.56 -7.64
CA PRO A 165 -7.78 2.12 -8.19
C PRO A 165 -7.64 2.45 -9.68
N PRO A 166 -8.73 2.40 -10.45
CA PRO A 166 -8.71 2.81 -11.85
C PRO A 166 -8.69 4.33 -12.03
N GLY A 167 -8.44 4.77 -13.27
CA GLY A 167 -8.70 6.13 -13.74
C GLY A 167 -7.55 7.13 -13.52
N GLY A 168 -6.57 6.81 -12.69
CA GLY A 168 -5.38 7.63 -12.43
C GLY A 168 -4.07 6.99 -12.87
N VAL A 169 -2.97 7.72 -12.70
CA VAL A 169 -1.62 7.16 -12.86
C VAL A 169 -1.26 6.41 -11.58
N ASN A 170 -1.04 5.11 -11.73
CA ASN A 170 -0.48 4.23 -10.70
C ASN A 170 0.08 2.96 -11.38
N THR A 171 0.46 1.96 -10.60
CA THR A 171 1.00 0.71 -11.13
C THR A 171 0.05 0.01 -12.12
N CYS A 172 -1.26 0.02 -11.86
CA CYS A 172 -2.27 -0.51 -12.78
C CYS A 172 -2.48 0.41 -13.98
N SER A 173 -2.75 1.70 -13.74
CA SER A 173 -3.12 2.71 -14.75
C SER A 173 -4.17 2.19 -15.75
N ASP A 174 -5.16 1.45 -15.27
CA ASP A 174 -6.30 1.06 -16.08
C ASP A 174 -7.39 2.13 -16.00
N PRO A 175 -8.01 2.54 -17.12
CA PRO A 175 -9.07 3.54 -17.11
C PRO A 175 -10.30 3.17 -16.27
N SER A 176 -10.54 1.88 -16.03
CA SER A 176 -11.83 1.40 -15.55
C SER A 176 -11.80 0.24 -14.57
N LEU A 177 -10.71 -0.54 -14.54
CA LEU A 177 -10.61 -1.75 -13.73
C LEU A 177 -9.57 -1.63 -12.63
N TRP A 178 -9.87 -2.21 -11.49
CA TRP A 178 -8.89 -2.45 -10.43
C TRP A 178 -7.91 -3.53 -10.86
N CYS A 179 -6.64 -3.38 -10.46
CA CYS A 179 -5.66 -4.46 -10.49
C CYS A 179 -5.24 -4.80 -9.06
N VAL A 180 -4.71 -6.01 -8.87
CA VAL A 180 -4.10 -6.44 -7.61
C VAL A 180 -2.74 -7.08 -7.86
N ALA A 181 -1.75 -6.75 -7.03
CA ALA A 181 -0.41 -7.32 -7.09
C ALA A 181 0.04 -7.82 -5.73
N MET A 182 0.84 -8.88 -5.76
CA MET A 182 1.62 -9.33 -4.61
C MET A 182 2.97 -8.58 -4.65
N VAL A 183 3.21 -7.77 -3.63
CA VAL A 183 4.45 -7.04 -3.46
C VAL A 183 5.11 -7.46 -2.15
N VAL A 184 6.38 -7.83 -2.18
CA VAL A 184 7.13 -8.24 -0.98
C VAL A 184 8.36 -7.35 -0.84
N PHE A 185 8.33 -6.52 0.21
CA PHE A 185 9.39 -5.58 0.55
C PHE A 185 10.36 -6.15 1.55
N SER A 186 11.62 -5.77 1.41
CA SER A 186 12.72 -6.11 2.31
C SER A 186 13.57 -4.87 2.52
N LEU A 187 14.47 -4.83 3.50
CA LEU A 187 15.35 -3.69 3.75
C LEU A 187 16.82 -4.11 3.68
N ASN A 188 17.58 -3.48 2.78
CA ASN A 188 18.98 -3.78 2.45
C ASN A 188 19.98 -3.20 3.48
N SER A 189 19.78 -3.50 4.77
CA SER A 189 20.57 -2.94 5.88
C SER A 189 20.82 -3.93 7.03
N GLN A 190 21.96 -3.80 7.70
CA GLN A 190 22.30 -4.56 8.90
C GLN A 190 22.69 -3.61 10.06
N PRO A 191 21.73 -3.24 10.93
CA PRO A 191 21.87 -2.16 11.90
C PRO A 191 22.98 -2.40 12.92
N LEU A 192 23.15 -3.63 13.42
CA LEU A 192 24.17 -3.96 14.42
C LEU A 192 25.59 -3.68 13.93
N THR A 193 25.87 -3.91 12.65
CA THR A 193 27.18 -3.61 12.07
C THR A 193 27.27 -2.21 11.47
N GLY A 194 26.13 -1.51 11.35
CA GLY A 194 26.01 -0.22 10.66
C GLY A 194 26.31 -0.30 9.17
N LYS A 195 26.22 -1.49 8.57
CA LYS A 195 26.48 -1.70 7.14
C LYS A 195 25.19 -1.62 6.33
N ILE A 196 25.31 -1.04 5.14
CA ILE A 196 24.31 -1.09 4.08
C ILE A 196 24.84 -1.97 2.94
N ASN A 197 23.96 -2.43 2.05
CA ASN A 197 24.36 -3.30 0.94
C ASN A 197 25.34 -2.60 -0.05
N ASN A 198 25.98 -3.37 -0.94
CA ASN A 198 26.94 -2.82 -1.91
C ASN A 198 26.32 -1.75 -2.81
N LEU A 199 27.16 -0.87 -3.35
CA LEU A 199 26.74 0.27 -4.18
C LEU A 199 25.90 -0.16 -5.40
N ASP A 200 26.22 -1.29 -6.01
CA ASP A 200 25.49 -1.79 -7.18
C ASP A 200 24.04 -2.16 -6.82
N CYS A 201 23.81 -2.84 -5.69
CA CYS A 201 22.45 -3.10 -5.21
C CYS A 201 21.71 -1.83 -4.87
N ARG A 202 22.35 -0.89 -4.18
CA ARG A 202 21.71 0.40 -3.85
C ARG A 202 21.31 1.18 -5.09
N THR A 203 22.09 1.09 -6.17
CA THR A 203 21.78 1.76 -7.44
C THR A 203 20.66 1.06 -8.22
N GLN A 204 20.63 -0.27 -8.21
CA GLN A 204 19.67 -1.03 -9.02
C GLN A 204 18.30 -1.18 -8.34
N VAL A 205 18.30 -1.47 -7.04
CA VAL A 205 17.09 -1.87 -6.29
C VAL A 205 16.85 -1.06 -5.02
N GLY A 206 17.77 -0.16 -4.66
CA GLY A 206 17.58 0.80 -3.55
C GLY A 206 17.52 0.20 -2.14
N SER A 207 17.04 1.07 -1.24
CA SER A 207 16.38 0.95 0.05
C SER A 207 15.84 -0.41 0.35
N GLU A 208 14.78 -0.59 -0.39
CA GLU A 208 13.66 -1.39 -0.04
C GLU A 208 13.34 -2.20 -1.29
N PRO A 209 14.18 -3.19 -1.61
CA PRO A 209 13.97 -3.99 -2.80
C PRO A 209 12.60 -4.66 -2.72
N SER A 210 11.86 -4.57 -3.84
CA SER A 210 10.51 -5.09 -3.95
C SER A 210 10.42 -6.22 -4.98
N ASN A 211 10.03 -7.40 -4.50
CA ASN A 211 9.49 -8.40 -5.39
C ASN A 211 8.10 -7.95 -5.80
N PHE A 212 7.77 -8.03 -7.09
CA PHE A 212 6.46 -7.58 -7.57
C PHE A 212 5.93 -8.53 -8.63
N ALA A 213 4.66 -8.92 -8.49
CA ALA A 213 3.91 -9.59 -9.54
C ALA A 213 2.41 -9.30 -9.42
N PHE A 214 1.78 -8.86 -10.51
CA PHE A 214 0.32 -8.86 -10.60
C PHE A 214 -0.24 -10.26 -10.41
N LEU A 215 -1.39 -10.39 -9.76
CA LEU A 215 -2.13 -11.65 -9.77
C LEU A 215 -2.60 -11.94 -11.19
N THR A 216 -2.53 -13.21 -11.56
CA THR A 216 -2.92 -13.69 -12.88
C THR A 216 -3.96 -14.77 -12.76
N MET A 217 -4.72 -14.98 -13.85
CA MET A 217 -5.76 -16.00 -13.93
C MET A 217 -5.23 -17.44 -13.76
N ASP A 218 -3.93 -17.65 -14.02
CA ASP A 218 -3.26 -18.96 -13.96
C ASP A 218 -2.26 -19.10 -12.79
N GLY A 219 -2.11 -18.06 -11.96
CA GLY A 219 -1.18 -18.07 -10.83
C GLY A 219 0.29 -17.94 -11.20
N LEU A 220 0.60 -17.74 -12.49
CA LEU A 220 1.96 -17.61 -12.99
C LEU A 220 2.33 -16.14 -13.19
N ALA A 221 3.48 -15.75 -12.66
CA ALA A 221 4.01 -14.40 -12.86
C ALA A 221 4.25 -14.12 -14.35
N GLN A 222 3.98 -12.88 -14.76
CA GLN A 222 4.09 -12.48 -16.17
C GLN A 222 5.54 -12.38 -16.63
N SER A 223 6.41 -11.98 -15.69
CA SER A 223 7.86 -12.01 -15.72
C SER A 223 8.35 -12.38 -14.32
N ALA A 224 9.64 -12.68 -14.15
CA ALA A 224 10.18 -13.00 -12.83
C ALA A 224 9.94 -11.84 -11.84
N ALA A 225 9.45 -12.15 -10.63
CA ALA A 225 9.13 -11.14 -9.62
C ALA A 225 10.37 -10.45 -9.01
N ASP A 226 11.53 -11.10 -9.10
CA ASP A 226 12.85 -10.62 -8.63
C ASP A 226 13.06 -9.11 -8.82
N PRO A 227 13.50 -8.36 -7.79
CA PRO A 227 13.83 -6.95 -7.93
C PRO A 227 14.91 -6.66 -8.99
N LEU A 228 15.84 -7.60 -9.25
CA LEU A 228 16.89 -7.45 -10.28
C LEU A 228 16.46 -7.84 -11.69
N ASN A 229 15.22 -8.28 -11.90
CA ASN A 229 14.74 -8.61 -13.23
C ASN A 229 14.61 -7.33 -14.09
N PRO A 230 15.34 -7.20 -15.22
CA PRO A 230 15.30 -6.00 -16.05
C PRO A 230 14.05 -5.88 -16.92
N ASP A 231 13.21 -6.92 -16.99
CA ASP A 231 11.97 -6.92 -17.80
C ASP A 231 10.82 -6.18 -17.08
N VAL A 232 10.92 -4.85 -17.03
CA VAL A 232 9.90 -4.01 -16.40
C VAL A 232 8.57 -4.01 -17.14
N ASP A 233 8.57 -4.19 -18.47
CA ASP A 233 7.35 -4.21 -19.27
C ASP A 233 6.54 -5.48 -18.98
N GLY A 234 7.20 -6.63 -18.80
CA GLY A 234 6.54 -7.85 -18.36
C GLY A 234 6.09 -7.79 -16.90
N LYS A 235 6.91 -7.22 -16.01
CA LYS A 235 6.66 -7.13 -14.56
C LYS A 235 5.52 -6.17 -14.22
N PHE A 236 5.53 -4.96 -14.78
CA PHE A 236 4.55 -3.89 -14.49
C PHE A 236 3.50 -3.69 -15.61
N GLY A 237 3.54 -4.53 -16.64
CA GLY A 237 2.53 -4.53 -17.70
C GLY A 237 1.19 -5.11 -17.24
N VAL A 238 0.10 -4.51 -17.70
CA VAL A 238 -1.26 -5.08 -17.56
C VAL A 238 -1.64 -5.70 -18.90
N PHE A 239 -1.88 -7.01 -18.90
CA PHE A 239 -2.21 -7.81 -20.08
C PHE A 239 -3.65 -8.32 -19.96
N PRO A 240 -4.63 -7.68 -20.63
CA PRO A 240 -6.03 -8.09 -20.58
C PRO A 240 -6.22 -9.59 -20.88
N GLY A 241 -6.97 -10.28 -20.02
CA GLY A 241 -7.20 -11.72 -20.12
C GLY A 241 -6.11 -12.61 -19.52
N LYS A 242 -4.98 -12.03 -19.07
CA LYS A 242 -3.96 -12.72 -18.28
C LYS A 242 -3.85 -12.12 -16.87
N THR A 243 -3.70 -10.81 -16.78
CA THR A 243 -3.77 -10.07 -15.52
C THR A 243 -5.18 -10.19 -14.95
N PHE A 244 -5.30 -10.54 -13.69
CA PHE A 244 -6.59 -10.53 -12.99
C PHE A 244 -6.98 -9.08 -12.69
N GLN A 245 -8.15 -8.67 -13.19
CA GLN A 245 -8.69 -7.32 -13.05
C GLN A 245 -10.14 -7.40 -12.57
N MET A 246 -10.57 -6.41 -11.78
CA MET A 246 -11.89 -6.40 -11.13
C MET A 246 -12.64 -5.08 -11.44
N GLN A 247 -13.96 -5.13 -11.45
CA GLN A 247 -14.80 -3.93 -11.59
C GLN A 247 -14.89 -3.18 -10.24
N PRO A 248 -15.02 -1.85 -10.28
CA PRO A 248 -15.43 -1.09 -9.11
C PRO A 248 -16.77 -1.61 -8.58
N GLY A 249 -16.86 -1.85 -7.27
CA GLY A 249 -18.07 -2.39 -6.63
C GLY A 249 -18.13 -3.91 -6.54
N ASP A 250 -17.17 -4.64 -7.11
CA ASP A 250 -17.14 -6.10 -6.98
C ASP A 250 -16.97 -6.57 -5.53
N HIS A 251 -17.55 -7.73 -5.26
CA HIS A 251 -17.41 -8.43 -3.99
C HIS A 251 -16.32 -9.49 -4.16
N LEU A 252 -15.35 -9.47 -3.25
CA LEU A 252 -14.17 -10.33 -3.31
C LEU A 252 -14.09 -11.21 -2.06
N THR A 253 -13.60 -12.43 -2.24
CA THR A 253 -13.00 -13.21 -1.15
C THR A 253 -11.49 -13.23 -1.36
N ILE A 254 -10.75 -12.71 -0.39
CA ILE A 254 -9.29 -12.68 -0.39
C ILE A 254 -8.80 -13.74 0.59
N THR A 255 -7.96 -14.67 0.13
CA THR A 255 -7.30 -15.66 0.98
C THR A 255 -5.79 -15.50 0.87
N ILE A 256 -5.14 -15.19 1.99
CA ILE A 256 -3.68 -15.17 2.14
C ILE A 256 -3.31 -16.33 3.06
N HIS A 257 -2.48 -17.26 2.58
CA HIS A 257 -2.12 -18.44 3.35
C HIS A 257 -0.77 -19.03 2.94
N ASP A 258 -0.11 -19.69 3.89
CA ASP A 258 1.13 -20.40 3.58
C ASP A 258 0.88 -21.69 2.78
N THR A 259 1.84 -22.02 1.91
CA THR A 259 1.89 -23.28 1.15
C THR A 259 3.30 -23.86 1.19
N PRO A 260 3.52 -25.13 0.85
CA PRO A 260 4.87 -25.69 0.76
C PRO A 260 5.81 -24.97 -0.23
N ASP A 261 5.27 -24.25 -1.22
CA ASP A 261 6.03 -23.56 -2.26
C ASP A 261 6.26 -22.06 -1.97
N GLY A 262 5.65 -21.54 -0.90
CA GLY A 262 5.66 -20.13 -0.50
C GLY A 262 4.26 -19.62 -0.15
N LEU A 263 4.18 -18.40 0.35
CA LEU A 263 2.92 -17.72 0.64
C LEU A 263 2.10 -17.52 -0.64
N GLN A 264 0.82 -17.88 -0.59
CA GLN A 264 -0.12 -17.70 -1.68
C GLN A 264 -1.21 -16.69 -1.32
N ALA A 265 -1.46 -15.76 -2.25
CA ALA A 265 -2.66 -14.93 -2.27
C ALA A 265 -3.60 -15.43 -3.38
N VAL A 266 -4.86 -15.62 -3.02
CA VAL A 266 -5.97 -15.94 -3.93
C VAL A 266 -7.04 -14.87 -3.76
N VAL A 267 -7.47 -14.29 -4.87
CA VAL A 267 -8.57 -13.32 -4.90
C VAL A 267 -9.65 -13.88 -5.80
N GLU A 268 -10.79 -14.22 -5.19
CA GLU A 268 -12.00 -14.65 -5.88
C GLU A 268 -12.94 -13.45 -6.01
N ASP A 269 -13.17 -13.00 -7.23
CA ASP A 269 -14.26 -12.07 -7.54
C ASP A 269 -15.56 -12.88 -7.63
N VAL A 270 -16.34 -12.83 -6.56
CA VAL A 270 -17.58 -13.60 -6.45
C VAL A 270 -18.70 -12.98 -7.29
N THR A 271 -18.59 -11.70 -7.66
CA THR A 271 -19.53 -11.02 -8.57
C THR A 271 -19.35 -11.53 -9.99
N ALA A 272 -18.11 -11.59 -10.48
CA ALA A 272 -17.81 -11.99 -11.85
C ALA A 272 -17.51 -13.49 -12.02
N HIS A 273 -17.39 -14.24 -10.91
CA HIS A 273 -16.98 -15.65 -10.88
C HIS A 273 -15.60 -15.87 -11.53
N MET A 274 -14.65 -15.02 -11.18
CA MET A 274 -13.28 -15.08 -11.65
C MET A 274 -12.32 -15.21 -10.47
N THR A 275 -11.17 -15.82 -10.70
CA THR A 275 -10.15 -16.01 -9.66
C THR A 275 -8.79 -15.61 -10.21
N GLY A 276 -8.09 -14.76 -9.48
CA GLY A 276 -6.67 -14.49 -9.66
C GLY A 276 -5.87 -15.07 -8.50
N SER A 277 -4.63 -15.47 -8.76
CA SER A 277 -3.73 -15.88 -7.68
C SER A 277 -2.28 -15.51 -7.98
N MET A 278 -1.46 -15.53 -6.93
CA MET A 278 -0.01 -15.44 -7.00
C MET A 278 0.60 -16.16 -5.80
N THR A 279 1.72 -16.86 -6.03
CA THR A 279 2.49 -17.50 -4.96
C THR A 279 3.90 -16.93 -4.95
N ALA A 280 4.36 -16.44 -3.80
CA ALA A 280 5.70 -15.89 -3.55
C ALA A 280 6.78 -16.99 -3.58
N SER A 281 6.93 -17.62 -4.75
CA SER A 281 7.67 -18.87 -4.95
C SER A 281 8.82 -18.70 -5.94
N VAL A 282 9.76 -19.64 -5.88
CA VAL A 282 10.87 -19.76 -6.85
C VAL A 282 10.36 -19.93 -8.28
N VAL A 283 9.23 -20.64 -8.48
CA VAL A 283 8.65 -20.87 -9.83
C VAL A 283 8.15 -19.57 -10.46
N ASN A 284 7.58 -18.67 -9.65
CA ASN A 284 7.17 -17.34 -10.08
C ASN A 284 8.33 -16.33 -10.12
N GLY A 285 9.56 -16.80 -9.89
CA GLY A 285 10.76 -15.98 -9.96
C GLY A 285 10.91 -15.00 -8.79
N PHE A 286 10.30 -15.29 -7.63
CA PHE A 286 10.58 -14.56 -6.40
C PHE A 286 12.01 -14.86 -5.92
N ALA A 287 12.67 -13.83 -5.40
CA ALA A 287 14.04 -13.89 -4.93
C ALA A 287 14.28 -12.86 -3.82
N HIS A 288 15.19 -13.14 -2.90
CA HIS A 288 15.71 -12.09 -2.02
C HIS A 288 17.00 -11.50 -2.60
N ILE A 289 17.27 -10.23 -2.29
CA ILE A 289 18.53 -9.59 -2.63
C ILE A 289 19.58 -10.07 -1.66
N ASN A 290 20.71 -10.55 -2.16
CA ASN A 290 21.80 -10.99 -1.31
C ASN A 290 22.41 -9.76 -0.63
N PHE A 291 22.47 -9.77 0.70
CA PHE A 291 23.12 -8.73 1.47
C PHE A 291 24.63 -8.96 1.46
N ASP A 292 25.32 -8.27 0.57
CA ASP A 292 26.76 -8.38 0.42
C ASP A 292 27.44 -7.00 0.36
N PRO A 293 27.64 -6.34 1.51
CA PRO A 293 28.25 -5.02 1.59
C PRO A 293 29.66 -4.95 0.98
N ASP A 294 29.99 -3.80 0.40
CA ASP A 294 31.35 -3.51 -0.06
C ASP A 294 32.32 -3.51 1.13
N THR A 295 33.29 -4.42 1.11
CA THR A 295 34.35 -4.50 2.14
C THR A 295 35.54 -3.60 1.82
N ASP A 296 35.68 -3.20 0.56
CA ASP A 296 36.73 -2.33 0.03
C ASP A 296 36.17 -1.51 -1.15
N PRO A 297 36.09 -0.17 -1.06
CA PRO A 297 35.61 0.66 -2.16
C PRO A 297 36.41 0.53 -3.46
N ALA A 298 37.65 0.01 -3.43
CA ALA A 298 38.45 -0.22 -4.63
C ALA A 298 38.04 -1.49 -5.41
N HIS A 299 37.26 -2.38 -4.79
CA HIS A 299 36.81 -3.64 -5.37
C HIS A 299 35.30 -3.81 -5.15
N PRO A 300 34.46 -2.99 -5.81
CA PRO A 300 33.03 -3.01 -5.61
C PRO A 300 32.45 -4.36 -6.01
N LYS A 301 31.49 -4.83 -5.22
CA LYS A 301 30.74 -6.05 -5.50
C LYS A 301 29.62 -5.77 -6.49
N THR A 302 29.18 -6.82 -7.17
CA THR A 302 28.03 -6.79 -8.08
C THR A 302 26.80 -7.24 -7.32
N CYS A 303 25.67 -6.57 -7.55
CA CYS A 303 24.42 -6.96 -6.96
C CYS A 303 23.99 -8.35 -7.44
N SER A 304 23.40 -9.12 -6.54
CA SER A 304 22.89 -10.44 -6.86
C SER A 304 21.64 -10.74 -6.03
N SER A 305 20.81 -11.60 -6.58
CA SER A 305 19.63 -12.17 -5.94
C SER A 305 19.76 -13.69 -5.88
N THR A 306 19.09 -14.32 -4.92
CA THR A 306 18.95 -15.78 -4.84
C THR A 306 17.47 -16.15 -4.88
N PRO A 307 17.05 -17.11 -5.73
CA PRO A 307 15.66 -17.54 -5.76
C PRO A 307 15.19 -17.98 -4.37
N TYR A 308 14.03 -17.50 -3.96
CA TYR A 308 13.56 -17.63 -2.59
C TYR A 308 12.04 -17.79 -2.56
N ALA A 309 11.56 -18.71 -1.71
CA ALA A 309 10.15 -18.85 -1.40
C ALA A 309 9.89 -18.11 -0.09
N PHE A 310 9.05 -17.08 -0.13
CA PHE A 310 8.72 -16.31 1.07
C PHE A 310 7.61 -17.01 1.83
N HIS A 311 7.79 -17.16 3.15
CA HIS A 311 6.80 -17.78 4.04
C HIS A 311 6.51 -16.86 5.22
N PRO A 312 5.31 -16.95 5.83
CA PRO A 312 4.97 -16.17 7.03
C PRO A 312 5.96 -16.41 8.16
N MET A 313 6.30 -15.33 8.87
CA MET A 313 7.27 -15.42 9.95
C MET A 313 6.65 -16.00 11.23
N TYR A 314 5.42 -15.60 11.56
CA TYR A 314 4.84 -15.84 12.88
C TYR A 314 3.68 -16.83 12.85
N SER A 315 3.47 -17.54 13.95
CA SER A 315 2.31 -18.43 14.11
C SER A 315 1.08 -17.68 14.61
N THR A 316 1.28 -16.60 15.35
CA THR A 316 0.22 -15.74 15.89
C THR A 316 0.29 -14.33 15.27
N SER A 317 -0.70 -13.50 15.57
CA SER A 317 -0.60 -12.07 15.35
C SER A 317 -0.91 -11.33 16.64
N SER A 318 0.05 -10.57 17.15
CA SER A 318 -0.03 -9.82 18.40
C SER A 318 0.81 -8.55 18.30
N GLU A 319 0.82 -7.75 19.35
CA GLU A 319 1.68 -6.56 19.47
C GLU A 319 3.18 -6.88 19.39
N HIS A 320 3.55 -8.16 19.48
CA HIS A 320 4.92 -8.66 19.41
C HIS A 320 5.33 -9.15 18.01
N THR A 321 4.38 -9.25 17.07
CA THR A 321 4.62 -9.77 15.72
C THR A 321 4.65 -8.63 14.72
N ARG A 322 5.84 -8.22 14.27
CA ARG A 322 6.03 -7.11 13.34
C ARG A 322 7.26 -7.30 12.46
N ALA A 323 7.35 -6.56 11.36
CA ALA A 323 8.62 -6.27 10.72
C ALA A 323 9.38 -5.26 11.62
N THR A 324 10.66 -5.49 11.86
CA THR A 324 11.43 -4.67 12.83
C THR A 324 12.02 -3.41 12.21
N TRP A 325 11.79 -3.18 10.93
CA TRP A 325 12.29 -2.02 10.18
C TRP A 325 11.19 -1.05 9.71
N THR A 326 9.92 -1.47 9.72
CA THR A 326 8.78 -0.62 9.36
C THR A 326 8.43 0.33 10.50
N ALA A 327 7.88 1.51 10.18
CA ALA A 327 7.29 2.42 11.17
C ALA A 327 6.08 1.78 11.86
N HIS A 328 5.21 1.20 11.05
CA HIS A 328 4.11 0.39 11.54
C HIS A 328 4.56 -0.84 12.33
N THR A 329 3.73 -1.23 13.29
CA THR A 329 4.04 -2.27 14.27
C THR A 329 3.13 -3.49 14.17
N TYR A 330 2.69 -3.81 12.96
CA TYR A 330 1.71 -4.86 12.70
C TYR A 330 2.25 -6.08 11.95
N ASN A 331 1.49 -7.18 11.99
CA ASN A 331 1.65 -8.36 11.14
C ASN A 331 0.47 -8.50 10.18
N VAL A 332 -0.68 -8.97 10.67
CA VAL A 332 -1.89 -9.09 9.85
C VAL A 332 -2.68 -7.79 9.90
N SER A 333 -2.76 -7.09 8.78
CA SER A 333 -3.33 -5.75 8.70
C SER A 333 -4.09 -5.49 7.41
N PHE A 334 -4.89 -4.43 7.44
CA PHE A 334 -5.28 -3.63 6.29
C PHE A 334 -4.61 -2.25 6.44
N ALA A 335 -4.16 -1.65 5.35
CA ALA A 335 -3.73 -0.26 5.31
C ALA A 335 -4.09 0.37 3.95
N ASP A 336 -4.08 1.69 3.89
CA ASP A 336 -4.43 2.49 2.71
C ASP A 336 -3.41 3.62 2.56
N GLU A 337 -2.70 3.69 1.43
CA GLU A 337 -1.72 4.74 1.17
C GLU A 337 -2.46 6.01 0.75
N ILE A 338 -2.40 7.06 1.57
CA ILE A 338 -3.00 8.36 1.27
C ILE A 338 -1.91 9.44 1.08
N GLY A 339 -2.30 10.65 0.64
CA GLY A 339 -1.35 11.78 0.59
C GLY A 339 -0.51 11.89 -0.68
N HIS A 340 -0.93 11.25 -1.78
CA HIS A 340 -0.21 11.28 -3.07
C HIS A 340 -1.07 11.82 -4.21
N PHE A 341 -2.00 12.73 -3.92
CA PHE A 341 -2.74 13.42 -4.96
C PHE A 341 -2.97 14.89 -4.64
N GLU A 342 -2.30 15.71 -5.42
CA GLU A 342 -2.40 17.16 -5.43
C GLU A 342 -2.73 17.65 -6.85
N TYR A 343 -3.68 18.57 -6.98
CA TYR A 343 -3.98 19.14 -8.30
C TYR A 343 -2.82 20.01 -8.77
N CYS A 344 -2.41 19.81 -10.03
CA CYS A 344 -1.43 20.65 -10.69
C CYS A 344 -1.99 21.17 -12.01
N ASN A 345 -2.08 22.50 -12.16
CA ASN A 345 -2.67 23.13 -13.34
C ASN A 345 -1.71 23.17 -14.54
N ALA A 346 -0.40 23.12 -14.31
CA ALA A 346 0.61 23.05 -15.36
C ALA A 346 1.91 22.44 -14.84
N VAL A 347 2.56 21.62 -15.67
CA VAL A 347 3.85 20.98 -15.38
C VAL A 347 4.94 21.52 -16.31
N ASP A 348 6.20 21.48 -15.87
CA ASP A 348 7.35 21.85 -16.74
C ASP A 348 7.63 20.79 -17.81
N GLN A 349 7.40 19.52 -17.49
CA GLN A 349 7.44 18.34 -18.35
C GLN A 349 6.63 17.19 -17.71
N GLU A 350 6.25 16.18 -18.49
CA GLU A 350 5.57 15.00 -17.94
C GLU A 350 6.48 14.19 -17.03
N GLY A 351 6.01 13.89 -15.82
CA GLY A 351 6.82 13.33 -14.73
C GLY A 351 7.74 14.35 -14.06
N GLY A 352 7.62 15.64 -14.41
CA GLY A 352 8.39 16.76 -13.85
C GLY A 352 7.68 17.42 -12.67
N ASN A 353 7.93 18.72 -12.49
CA ASN A 353 7.44 19.51 -11.36
C ASN A 353 6.15 20.26 -11.70
N CYS A 354 5.38 20.60 -10.67
CA CYS A 354 4.32 21.57 -10.83
C CYS A 354 4.90 22.98 -10.99
N VAL A 355 4.38 23.73 -11.97
CA VAL A 355 4.72 25.14 -12.18
C VAL A 355 3.52 26.07 -12.03
N GLN A 356 2.33 25.50 -11.81
CA GLN A 356 1.12 26.24 -11.51
C GLN A 356 0.24 25.41 -10.57
N ALA A 357 0.18 25.83 -9.31
CA ALA A 357 -0.61 25.20 -8.26
C ALA A 357 -2.07 25.01 -8.65
N GLY A 358 -2.66 23.97 -8.07
CA GLY A 358 -4.05 23.57 -8.24
C GLY A 358 -5.04 24.35 -7.39
N VAL A 359 -6.09 23.64 -7.01
CA VAL A 359 -7.20 24.17 -6.19
C VAL A 359 -7.04 23.84 -4.70
N ASN A 360 -6.28 22.79 -4.38
CA ASN A 360 -5.97 22.37 -3.02
C ASN A 360 -4.85 23.21 -2.41
N ASP A 361 -3.91 23.72 -3.22
CA ASP A 361 -2.89 24.68 -2.81
C ASP A 361 -3.22 26.15 -3.21
N PRO A 362 -3.96 26.89 -2.37
CA PRO A 362 -4.23 28.32 -2.59
C PRO A 362 -3.03 29.22 -2.23
N ALA A 363 -2.01 28.71 -1.54
CA ALA A 363 -0.81 29.45 -1.19
C ALA A 363 0.16 29.53 -2.39
N GLY A 364 0.03 28.59 -3.31
CA GLY A 364 0.78 28.45 -4.55
C GLY A 364 2.03 27.60 -4.34
N VAL A 365 2.51 27.04 -5.46
CA VAL A 365 3.55 25.99 -5.55
C VAL A 365 4.60 26.07 -4.45
N ASP A 366 4.74 24.97 -3.72
CA ASP A 366 5.67 24.82 -2.61
C ASP A 366 6.67 23.67 -2.84
N ALA A 367 7.10 22.99 -1.78
CA ALA A 367 8.28 22.13 -1.80
C ALA A 367 7.98 20.74 -2.38
N ASP A 368 6.82 20.18 -2.05
CA ASP A 368 6.34 18.87 -2.44
C ASP A 368 5.86 18.83 -3.89
N ASP A 369 5.32 19.94 -4.39
CA ASP A 369 5.05 20.19 -5.81
C ASP A 369 6.30 20.13 -6.71
N GLN A 370 7.50 20.25 -6.12
CA GLN A 370 8.79 20.31 -6.80
C GLN A 370 9.62 19.03 -6.64
N GLN A 371 8.99 17.91 -6.30
CA GLN A 371 9.64 16.60 -6.13
C GLN A 371 9.50 15.67 -7.34
N GLY A 372 8.94 16.16 -8.46
CA GLY A 372 8.70 15.37 -9.65
C GLY A 372 7.38 14.59 -9.61
N SER A 373 7.19 13.70 -10.59
CA SER A 373 5.99 12.87 -10.76
C SER A 373 4.69 13.67 -10.96
N CYS A 374 4.78 14.86 -11.54
CA CYS A 374 3.61 15.63 -11.95
C CYS A 374 3.29 15.39 -13.43
N PHE A 375 2.00 15.23 -13.74
CA PHE A 375 1.51 14.92 -15.09
C PHE A 375 0.40 15.89 -15.50
N SER A 376 0.38 16.25 -16.78
CA SER A 376 -0.70 17.06 -17.35
C SER A 376 -1.95 16.24 -17.67
N GLY A 377 -3.13 16.85 -17.54
CA GLY A 377 -4.39 16.18 -17.90
C GLY A 377 -4.45 15.77 -19.38
N ASP A 378 -3.79 16.52 -20.27
CA ASP A 378 -3.70 16.18 -21.70
C ASP A 378 -2.86 14.92 -21.93
N PHE A 379 -1.77 14.74 -21.18
CA PHE A 379 -0.97 13.51 -21.22
C PHE A 379 -1.76 12.32 -20.69
N LEU A 380 -2.46 12.46 -19.56
CA LEU A 380 -3.29 11.38 -18.99
C LEU A 380 -4.39 10.93 -19.95
N ALA A 381 -4.99 11.86 -20.69
CA ALA A 381 -6.01 11.57 -21.69
C ALA A 381 -5.51 10.64 -22.81
N LEU A 382 -4.21 10.63 -23.12
CA LEU A 382 -3.62 9.75 -24.15
C LEU A 382 -3.76 8.26 -23.81
N PHE A 383 -3.88 7.94 -22.53
CA PHE A 383 -4.02 6.59 -22.01
C PHE A 383 -5.47 6.23 -21.63
N GLY A 384 -6.41 7.16 -21.85
CA GLY A 384 -7.81 7.01 -21.44
C GLY A 384 -8.06 7.23 -19.94
N LEU A 385 -7.07 7.75 -19.21
CA LEU A 385 -7.21 8.11 -17.80
C LEU A 385 -8.00 9.42 -17.63
N GLN A 386 -8.37 9.77 -16.40
CA GLN A 386 -9.08 11.02 -16.13
C GLN A 386 -8.19 12.22 -16.50
N PRO A 387 -8.69 13.17 -17.32
CA PRO A 387 -7.88 14.26 -17.85
C PRO A 387 -7.77 15.42 -16.83
N ILE A 388 -7.21 15.13 -15.66
CA ILE A 388 -6.90 16.11 -14.62
C ILE A 388 -5.38 16.10 -14.37
N GLY A 389 -4.76 17.27 -14.37
CA GLY A 389 -3.34 17.41 -14.05
C GLY A 389 -3.11 17.35 -12.55
N ALA A 390 -2.07 16.63 -12.13
CA ALA A 390 -1.78 16.35 -10.74
C ALA A 390 -0.31 15.99 -10.51
N CYS A 391 0.13 16.18 -9.27
CA CYS A 391 1.33 15.56 -8.72
C CYS A 391 0.93 14.34 -7.89
N ILE A 392 1.73 13.27 -7.99
CA ILE A 392 1.49 11.99 -7.31
C ILE A 392 2.64 11.55 -6.39
N SER A 393 3.45 12.52 -5.97
CA SER A 393 4.46 12.34 -4.94
C SER A 393 3.84 12.65 -3.56
N GLN A 394 4.57 12.34 -2.49
CA GLN A 394 4.17 12.66 -1.12
C GLN A 394 3.84 14.14 -0.93
N ASP A 395 2.68 14.40 -0.33
CA ASP A 395 2.21 15.68 0.20
C ASP A 395 2.67 15.83 1.67
N PHE A 396 3.46 16.85 1.94
CA PHE A 396 4.10 17.13 3.23
C PHE A 396 3.40 18.21 4.04
N ASP A 397 2.54 19.00 3.41
CA ASP A 397 1.83 20.10 4.04
C ASP A 397 0.37 19.72 4.40
N PHE A 398 -0.05 18.52 3.97
CA PHE A 398 -1.31 17.85 4.23
C PHE A 398 -2.53 18.58 3.67
N ASP A 399 -2.42 19.19 2.50
CA ASP A 399 -3.54 19.91 1.87
C ASP A 399 -4.24 19.15 0.73
N GLY A 400 -3.62 18.10 0.22
CA GLY A 400 -4.02 17.24 -0.87
C GLY A 400 -5.37 16.58 -0.67
N THR A 401 -5.87 15.95 -1.72
CA THR A 401 -7.30 15.57 -1.79
C THR A 401 -7.71 14.56 -0.70
N SER A 402 -6.78 13.71 -0.26
CA SER A 402 -6.95 12.77 0.87
C SER A 402 -7.10 13.45 2.23
N TYR A 403 -6.59 14.67 2.40
CA TYR A 403 -6.64 15.42 3.66
C TYR A 403 -7.82 16.40 3.75
N GLN A 404 -8.76 16.27 2.81
CA GLN A 404 -9.94 17.10 2.70
C GLN A 404 -11.22 16.28 2.94
N ALA A 405 -12.36 16.96 3.13
CA ALA A 405 -13.67 16.33 3.29
C ALA A 405 -14.23 15.76 1.96
N LYS A 406 -13.44 14.92 1.29
CA LYS A 406 -13.68 14.28 -0.01
C LYS A 406 -13.95 12.79 0.10
N TRP A 407 -13.84 12.24 1.31
CA TRP A 407 -14.15 10.85 1.63
C TRP A 407 -15.65 10.59 1.84
N PRO A 408 -16.16 9.38 1.56
CA PRO A 408 -17.52 8.99 1.89
C PRO A 408 -17.83 9.25 3.37
N GLY A 409 -19.02 9.75 3.70
CA GLY A 409 -19.43 10.01 5.08
C GLY A 409 -18.91 11.32 5.67
N THR A 410 -18.36 12.22 4.85
CA THR A 410 -17.93 13.57 5.27
C THR A 410 -18.90 14.68 4.84
N GLY A 411 -19.87 14.38 3.98
CA GLY A 411 -20.85 15.34 3.45
C GLY A 411 -22.29 14.93 3.70
N ARG A 412 -23.23 15.63 3.04
CA ARG A 412 -24.64 15.21 3.04
C ARG A 412 -24.81 14.02 2.09
N LEU A 413 -25.78 13.15 2.35
CA LEU A 413 -26.02 11.93 1.56
C LEU A 413 -26.01 12.13 0.02
N LEU A 414 -26.68 13.17 -0.48
CA LEU A 414 -26.70 13.45 -1.93
C LEU A 414 -25.35 13.97 -2.43
N GLU A 415 -24.61 14.71 -1.62
CA GLU A 415 -23.26 15.17 -1.99
C GLU A 415 -22.31 13.99 -2.10
N ASP A 416 -22.30 13.12 -1.09
CA ASP A 416 -21.46 11.92 -1.06
C ASP A 416 -21.74 11.03 -2.28
N LEU A 417 -23.01 10.77 -2.62
CA LEU A 417 -23.37 9.94 -3.77
C LEU A 417 -22.86 10.50 -5.12
N PHE A 418 -22.90 11.81 -5.30
CA PHE A 418 -22.56 12.44 -6.57
C PHE A 418 -21.08 12.80 -6.70
N LEU A 419 -20.40 13.05 -5.58
CA LEU A 419 -19.08 13.67 -5.57
C LEU A 419 -18.00 12.86 -4.86
N LYS A 420 -18.32 11.78 -4.15
CA LYS A 420 -17.35 11.01 -3.35
C LYS A 420 -17.43 9.53 -3.69
N PRO A 421 -16.31 8.80 -3.60
CA PRO A 421 -16.35 7.37 -3.86
C PRO A 421 -17.15 6.67 -2.77
N SER A 422 -17.61 5.45 -3.04
CA SER A 422 -18.11 4.59 -1.96
C SER A 422 -16.96 4.20 -1.04
N PRO A 423 -17.18 3.88 0.24
CA PRO A 423 -16.09 3.46 1.12
C PRO A 423 -15.55 2.10 0.72
N VAL A 424 -14.26 1.87 0.98
CA VAL A 424 -13.70 0.52 1.07
C VAL A 424 -14.43 -0.18 2.20
N ARG A 425 -14.95 -1.39 1.95
CA ARG A 425 -15.60 -2.21 2.98
C ARG A 425 -15.00 -3.59 3.04
N PHE A 426 -14.70 -4.07 4.23
CA PHE A 426 -14.15 -5.40 4.41
C PHE A 426 -14.49 -6.00 5.78
N THR A 427 -14.51 -7.32 5.88
CA THR A 427 -14.70 -8.01 7.16
C THR A 427 -13.41 -8.01 7.97
N SER A 428 -13.48 -8.14 9.30
CA SER A 428 -12.34 -8.71 10.02
C SER A 428 -11.99 -10.07 9.40
N PRO A 429 -10.70 -10.41 9.24
CA PRO A 429 -10.34 -11.68 8.66
C PRO A 429 -10.76 -12.83 9.57
N LYS A 430 -10.97 -13.99 8.97
CA LYS A 430 -10.92 -15.28 9.68
C LYS A 430 -9.59 -15.97 9.39
N PHE A 431 -9.18 -16.86 10.29
CA PHE A 431 -8.00 -17.70 10.10
C PHE A 431 -8.27 -19.15 10.49
N LYS A 432 -7.59 -20.09 9.85
CA LYS A 432 -7.59 -21.50 10.25
C LYS A 432 -6.61 -21.70 11.38
N ALA A 433 -7.06 -22.22 12.53
CA ALA A 433 -6.12 -22.56 13.59
C ALA A 433 -5.20 -23.70 13.16
N SER A 434 -3.92 -23.62 13.55
CA SER A 434 -2.91 -24.61 13.20
C SER A 434 -3.37 -26.04 13.56
N GLY A 435 -3.26 -26.96 12.61
CA GLY A 435 -3.72 -28.34 12.76
C GLY A 435 -5.23 -28.55 12.68
N THR A 436 -6.01 -27.52 12.32
CA THR A 436 -7.47 -27.59 12.16
C THR A 436 -7.91 -27.06 10.80
N GLN A 437 -9.13 -27.40 10.38
CA GLN A 437 -9.78 -26.77 9.22
C GLN A 437 -10.83 -25.73 9.63
N ARG A 438 -11.00 -25.50 10.92
CA ARG A 438 -12.03 -24.59 11.44
C ARG A 438 -11.53 -23.15 11.41
N PHE A 439 -12.39 -22.26 10.94
CA PHE A 439 -12.10 -20.84 10.96
C PHE A 439 -12.36 -20.22 12.33
N HIS A 440 -11.54 -19.22 12.67
CA HIS A 440 -11.62 -18.46 13.90
C HIS A 440 -11.52 -16.96 13.60
N ASN A 441 -12.24 -16.17 14.39
CA ASN A 441 -12.14 -14.72 14.37
C ASN A 441 -10.89 -14.26 15.14
N TYR A 442 -10.32 -13.13 14.71
CA TYR A 442 -9.35 -12.39 15.51
C TYR A 442 -10.04 -11.80 16.74
N SER A 443 -9.33 -11.82 17.86
CA SER A 443 -9.89 -11.52 19.18
C SER A 443 -9.91 -10.02 19.50
N ARG A 444 -9.00 -9.26 18.89
CA ARG A 444 -8.74 -7.84 19.14
C ARG A 444 -8.37 -7.16 17.82
N VAL A 445 -8.48 -5.84 17.80
CA VAL A 445 -8.05 -5.00 16.68
C VAL A 445 -7.30 -3.77 17.19
N GLY A 446 -6.42 -3.21 16.38
CA GLY A 446 -5.76 -1.93 16.65
C GLY A 446 -5.91 -0.97 15.48
N PHE A 447 -5.96 0.32 15.77
CA PHE A 447 -5.81 1.38 14.79
C PHE A 447 -4.37 1.90 14.87
N GLU A 448 -3.70 2.01 13.73
CA GLU A 448 -2.34 2.56 13.59
C GLU A 448 -2.31 3.64 12.48
N ALA A 449 -1.44 4.64 12.60
CA ALA A 449 -1.21 5.69 11.60
C ALA A 449 0.19 6.29 11.77
N ASP A 450 1.03 6.14 10.75
CA ASP A 450 2.47 6.44 10.75
C ASP A 450 2.85 7.85 10.26
N MET A 451 1.87 8.76 10.24
CA MET A 451 2.04 10.18 9.91
C MET A 451 3.15 10.96 10.65
N PRO A 452 3.66 10.61 11.87
CA PRO A 452 4.72 11.41 12.50
C PRO A 452 5.96 11.61 11.61
N GLY A 453 6.21 10.71 10.66
CA GLY A 453 7.37 10.83 9.78
C GLY A 453 7.35 11.97 8.79
N ILE A 454 6.17 12.27 8.28
CA ILE A 454 5.92 13.30 7.27
C ILE A 454 5.53 14.65 7.90
N GLU A 455 5.41 14.73 9.22
CA GLU A 455 4.82 15.90 9.89
C GLU A 455 5.82 17.06 10.11
N PHE A 456 6.32 17.61 9.00
CA PHE A 456 7.22 18.76 8.98
C PHE A 456 6.51 20.10 9.17
N ALA A 457 5.20 20.16 8.89
CA ALA A 457 4.44 21.42 8.96
C ALA A 457 4.20 21.93 10.40
N SER A 458 4.37 21.09 11.43
CA SER A 458 4.17 21.44 12.85
C SER A 458 5.16 22.51 13.37
N ASN A 459 4.85 23.15 14.51
CA ASN A 459 5.75 24.16 15.11
C ASN A 459 5.83 24.01 16.65
N PRO A 460 6.92 23.44 17.19
CA PRO A 460 8.08 22.91 16.44
C PRO A 460 7.71 21.72 15.54
N GLU A 461 8.52 21.46 14.51
CA GLU A 461 8.41 20.28 13.64
C GLU A 461 8.37 18.98 14.47
N CYS A 462 7.69 17.94 13.99
CA CYS A 462 7.59 16.68 14.70
C CYS A 462 8.98 16.06 14.84
N ASN A 463 9.37 15.82 16.09
CA ASN A 463 10.63 15.16 16.41
C ASN A 463 10.37 13.71 16.77
N VAL A 464 10.52 12.81 15.79
CA VAL A 464 10.29 11.37 15.95
C VAL A 464 11.21 10.71 16.99
N PHE A 465 12.30 11.33 17.44
CA PHE A 465 13.14 10.79 18.52
C PHE A 465 12.62 11.13 19.92
N THR A 466 11.69 12.08 20.04
CA THR A 466 11.16 12.56 21.33
C THR A 466 9.64 12.60 21.39
N GLY A 467 8.96 12.49 20.25
CA GLY A 467 7.52 12.70 20.08
C GLY A 467 7.08 14.15 20.24
N ALA A 468 8.02 15.10 20.45
CA ALA A 468 7.67 16.51 20.62
C ALA A 468 7.29 17.14 19.28
N GLY A 469 6.19 17.90 19.26
CA GLY A 469 5.72 18.58 18.05
C GLY A 469 4.76 17.75 17.20
N CYS A 470 4.72 16.43 17.38
CA CYS A 470 3.90 15.53 16.60
C CYS A 470 2.40 15.64 16.98
N THR A 471 1.52 15.74 15.99
CA THR A 471 0.08 15.94 16.14
C THR A 471 -0.74 14.94 15.32
N ASN A 472 -1.92 14.59 15.84
CA ASN A 472 -2.93 13.78 15.15
C ASN A 472 -4.30 14.46 15.33
N PRO A 473 -4.99 14.88 14.24
CA PRO A 473 -4.53 14.84 12.84
C PRO A 473 -3.29 15.71 12.61
N PRO A 474 -2.55 15.48 11.51
CA PRO A 474 -1.36 16.23 11.20
C PRO A 474 -1.73 17.68 10.88
N LYS A 475 -0.81 18.61 11.17
CA LYS A 475 -1.08 20.03 10.91
C LYS A 475 -1.12 20.30 9.40
N GLY A 476 -2.27 20.75 8.92
CA GLY A 476 -2.53 21.04 7.51
C GLY A 476 -3.80 20.35 7.05
N ALA A 477 -3.99 19.11 7.53
CA ALA A 477 -5.17 18.32 7.23
C ALA A 477 -6.45 18.96 7.75
N ALA A 478 -7.39 19.22 6.85
CA ALA A 478 -8.75 19.65 7.18
C ALA A 478 -9.62 18.46 7.62
N PHE A 479 -9.26 17.26 7.18
CA PHE A 479 -9.89 15.99 7.50
C PHE A 479 -8.84 14.89 7.41
N TYR A 480 -8.97 13.85 8.24
CA TYR A 480 -8.14 12.66 8.18
C TYR A 480 -9.06 11.43 8.26
N PRO A 481 -8.92 10.45 7.34
CA PRO A 481 -9.85 9.32 7.25
C PRO A 481 -9.76 8.42 8.49
N ILE A 482 -10.89 7.80 8.82
CA ILE A 482 -11.05 6.91 9.97
C ILE A 482 -11.77 5.63 9.57
N PHE A 483 -11.64 4.63 10.42
CA PHE A 483 -12.42 3.41 10.37
C PHE A 483 -13.78 3.58 11.06
N SER A 484 -14.74 2.82 10.60
CA SER A 484 -16.04 2.68 11.26
C SER A 484 -16.59 1.29 11.00
N THR A 485 -17.56 0.86 11.81
CA THR A 485 -18.25 -0.42 11.59
C THR A 485 -19.63 -0.20 11.00
N GLY A 486 -20.09 -1.16 10.21
CA GLY A 486 -21.43 -1.23 9.66
C GLY A 486 -21.91 -2.68 9.55
N ILE A 487 -23.03 -2.90 8.88
CA ILE A 487 -23.54 -4.25 8.56
C ILE A 487 -23.69 -4.40 7.04
N SER A 488 -23.23 -5.53 6.53
CA SER A 488 -23.46 -6.03 5.17
C SER A 488 -24.16 -7.40 5.19
N GLY A 489 -24.35 -8.01 4.02
CA GLY A 489 -24.86 -9.39 3.90
C GLY A 489 -23.97 -10.44 4.57
N GLU A 490 -22.69 -10.14 4.79
CA GLU A 490 -21.68 -11.02 5.42
C GLU A 490 -21.50 -10.73 6.93
N GLY A 491 -22.23 -9.73 7.43
CA GLY A 491 -22.23 -9.34 8.83
C GLY A 491 -21.55 -8.05 9.13
N CYS A 492 -20.81 -8.01 10.22
CA CYS A 492 -20.10 -6.78 10.55
C CYS A 492 -19.00 -6.54 9.53
N VAL A 493 -18.93 -5.31 9.02
CA VAL A 493 -17.88 -4.84 8.13
C VAL A 493 -17.23 -3.59 8.67
N TRP A 494 -15.93 -3.49 8.48
CA TRP A 494 -15.18 -2.24 8.55
C TRP A 494 -15.47 -1.40 7.31
N GLN A 495 -15.47 -0.09 7.50
CA GLN A 495 -15.66 0.92 6.46
C GLN A 495 -14.62 2.00 6.67
N PHE A 496 -13.93 2.40 5.61
CA PHE A 496 -12.89 3.43 5.69
C PHE A 496 -13.33 4.74 5.01
N GLY A 497 -13.11 5.87 5.69
CA GLY A 497 -13.50 7.21 5.23
C GLY A 497 -13.96 8.12 6.36
N GLY A 498 -15.15 8.73 6.23
CA GLY A 498 -15.70 9.68 7.19
C GLY A 498 -16.58 9.08 8.30
N PRO A 499 -16.87 9.85 9.36
CA PRO A 499 -17.59 9.38 10.55
C PRO A 499 -19.09 9.14 10.33
N HIS A 500 -19.64 9.52 9.17
CA HIS A 500 -21.07 9.48 8.87
C HIS A 500 -21.40 8.69 7.61
N ILE A 501 -20.59 7.68 7.28
CA ILE A 501 -20.91 6.73 6.21
C ILE A 501 -22.30 6.14 6.48
N LEU A 502 -23.12 6.04 5.43
CA LEU A 502 -24.47 5.52 5.58
C LEU A 502 -24.42 4.07 6.10
N GLY A 503 -25.10 3.82 7.22
CA GLY A 503 -25.12 2.51 7.87
C GLY A 503 -24.06 2.31 8.95
N THR A 504 -23.27 3.34 9.28
CA THR A 504 -22.32 3.29 10.41
C THR A 504 -23.03 2.99 11.73
N ILE A 505 -22.44 2.07 12.49
CA ILE A 505 -22.88 1.60 13.82
C ILE A 505 -21.98 2.20 14.91
N ASP A 506 -20.67 2.12 14.73
CA ASP A 506 -19.66 2.72 15.61
C ASP A 506 -18.59 3.40 14.75
N ASN A 507 -18.25 4.64 15.09
CA ASN A 507 -17.21 5.44 14.43
C ASN A 507 -16.03 5.75 15.37
N PHE A 508 -15.95 5.04 16.51
CA PHE A 508 -14.82 5.01 17.43
C PHE A 508 -14.35 6.35 17.99
N GLY A 509 -15.20 7.38 17.92
CA GLY A 509 -14.89 8.75 18.35
C GLY A 509 -15.12 9.79 17.25
N GLY A 510 -15.24 9.35 16.00
CA GLY A 510 -15.62 10.16 14.85
C GLY A 510 -14.52 11.10 14.33
N ASN A 511 -13.28 10.92 14.77
CA ASN A 511 -12.09 11.64 14.27
C ASN A 511 -10.80 10.86 14.58
N SER A 512 -9.73 11.18 13.85
CA SER A 512 -8.44 10.50 13.90
C SER A 512 -7.76 10.57 15.28
N THR A 513 -7.85 11.71 15.99
CA THR A 513 -7.26 11.88 17.32
C THR A 513 -7.77 10.83 18.30
N VAL A 514 -9.08 10.55 18.29
CA VAL A 514 -9.67 9.57 19.20
C VAL A 514 -9.46 8.15 18.68
N GLU A 515 -9.53 7.94 17.37
CA GLU A 515 -9.42 6.60 16.78
C GLU A 515 -8.00 6.05 16.88
N PHE A 516 -6.98 6.74 16.36
CA PHE A 516 -5.60 6.27 16.38
C PHE A 516 -4.91 6.49 17.74
N GLY A 517 -5.46 7.36 18.59
CA GLY A 517 -5.00 7.52 19.97
C GLY A 517 -3.67 8.24 20.10
N ASP A 518 -2.87 7.83 21.10
CA ASP A 518 -1.62 8.50 21.46
C ASP A 518 -0.44 7.99 20.62
N ILE A 519 0.59 8.84 20.52
CA ILE A 519 1.83 8.49 19.82
C ILE A 519 2.52 7.30 20.49
N LEU A 520 2.97 6.35 19.67
CA LEU A 520 3.52 5.07 20.08
C LEU A 520 5.06 5.13 20.13
N PRO A 521 5.68 4.86 21.29
CA PRO A 521 7.11 4.59 21.36
C PRO A 521 7.43 3.18 20.82
N VAL A 522 8.23 3.12 19.77
CA VAL A 522 8.65 1.89 19.10
C VAL A 522 10.16 1.71 19.25
N SER A 523 10.60 0.49 19.59
CA SER A 523 12.04 0.20 19.73
C SER A 523 12.64 -0.30 18.43
N PHE A 524 13.85 0.18 18.12
CA PHE A 524 14.64 -0.16 16.93
C PHE A 524 16.09 -0.43 17.30
N VAL A 525 16.78 -1.23 16.49
CA VAL A 525 18.16 -1.66 16.74
C VAL A 525 19.14 -0.52 16.44
N THR A 526 20.12 -0.31 17.32
CA THR A 526 21.28 0.54 17.08
C THR A 526 22.57 -0.25 16.99
N ARG A 527 23.57 0.33 16.32
CA ARG A 527 24.84 -0.34 16.01
C ARG A 527 25.66 -0.69 17.26
N ILE A 528 26.49 -1.71 17.10
CA ILE A 528 27.59 -1.99 18.03
C ILE A 528 28.61 -0.85 17.95
N ASP A 529 29.03 -0.34 19.11
CA ASP A 529 30.11 0.63 19.21
C ASP A 529 30.94 0.44 20.49
N ALA A 530 31.91 1.33 20.74
CA ALA A 530 32.80 1.23 21.89
C ALA A 530 32.08 1.35 23.25
N THR A 531 30.89 1.95 23.27
CA THR A 531 30.03 2.11 24.46
C THR A 531 28.91 1.07 24.54
N HIS A 532 28.53 0.48 23.40
CA HIS A 532 27.47 -0.53 23.27
C HIS A 532 28.03 -1.80 22.57
N PRO A 533 28.80 -2.65 23.29
CA PRO A 533 29.50 -3.77 22.68
C PRO A 533 28.60 -4.89 22.15
N ASN A 534 27.34 -4.94 22.60
CA ASN A 534 26.31 -5.88 22.14
C ASN A 534 25.28 -5.21 21.20
N GLY A 535 25.55 -3.98 20.77
CA GLY A 535 24.56 -3.11 20.15
C GLY A 535 23.66 -2.47 21.22
N GLY A 536 22.63 -1.79 20.76
CA GLY A 536 21.63 -1.19 21.63
C GLY A 536 20.29 -1.05 20.95
N SER A 537 19.38 -0.35 21.61
CA SER A 537 18.10 0.04 21.03
C SER A 537 17.90 1.55 21.14
N ILE A 538 17.11 2.10 20.23
CA ILE A 538 16.60 3.47 20.29
C ILE A 538 15.08 3.42 20.24
N THR A 539 14.43 4.36 20.92
CA THR A 539 12.99 4.56 20.83
C THR A 539 12.69 5.64 19.80
N ILE A 540 11.76 5.36 18.90
CA ILE A 540 11.25 6.27 17.87
C ILE A 540 9.74 6.34 18.02
N PHE A 541 9.19 7.52 17.77
CA PHE A 541 7.79 7.87 17.83
C PHE A 541 7.29 8.09 16.41
N SER A 542 7.15 7.00 15.66
CA SER A 542 6.81 6.99 14.23
C SER A 542 5.37 6.59 13.93
N ASP A 543 4.54 6.34 14.94
CA ASP A 543 3.19 5.79 14.76
C ASP A 543 2.25 6.29 15.88
N TYR A 544 0.96 6.37 15.61
CA TYR A 544 -0.10 6.57 16.59
C TYR A 544 -0.86 5.26 16.78
N ARG A 545 -1.11 4.82 18.02
CA ARG A 545 -1.79 3.54 18.22
C ARG A 545 -2.84 3.52 19.31
N ARG A 546 -4.00 2.95 18.96
CA ARG A 546 -5.04 2.57 19.92
C ARG A 546 -5.52 1.15 19.67
N ILE A 547 -5.36 0.30 20.68
CA ILE A 547 -5.81 -1.09 20.62
C ILE A 547 -7.15 -1.24 21.33
N LEU A 548 -8.11 -1.88 20.65
CA LEU A 548 -9.38 -2.28 21.25
C LEU A 548 -9.22 -3.61 22.00
N PRO A 549 -9.79 -3.74 23.22
CA PRO A 549 -9.66 -4.95 24.03
C PRO A 549 -10.45 -6.15 23.47
N VAL A 550 -11.34 -5.89 22.51
CA VAL A 550 -12.12 -6.90 21.78
C VAL A 550 -12.21 -6.48 20.32
N ASN A 551 -12.39 -7.43 19.41
CA ASN A 551 -12.80 -7.16 18.04
C ASN A 551 -14.31 -6.85 18.01
N PRO A 552 -14.73 -5.59 17.78
CA PRO A 552 -16.15 -5.22 17.74
C PRO A 552 -16.85 -5.71 16.45
N CYS A 553 -16.08 -6.15 15.46
CA CYS A 553 -16.54 -6.44 14.12
C CYS A 553 -16.12 -7.82 13.64
N MET A 554 -16.45 -8.84 14.43
CA MET A 554 -16.19 -10.23 14.07
C MET A 554 -17.01 -10.62 12.83
N SER A 555 -16.38 -11.37 11.92
CA SER A 555 -17.06 -11.97 10.77
C SER A 555 -18.04 -13.03 11.27
N PHE A 556 -19.24 -13.12 10.65
CA PHE A 556 -20.25 -14.10 11.06
C PHE A 556 -19.75 -15.54 10.93
N VAL A 557 -20.21 -16.41 11.83
CA VAL A 557 -19.94 -17.85 11.77
C VAL A 557 -20.71 -18.41 10.58
N ASP A 558 -20.03 -19.04 9.63
CA ASP A 558 -20.73 -19.79 8.61
C ASP A 558 -21.38 -21.00 9.28
N PRO A 559 -22.64 -21.36 9.00
CA PRO A 559 -23.27 -22.54 9.60
C PRO A 559 -22.52 -23.85 9.35
N ASP A 560 -21.64 -23.87 8.34
CA ASP A 560 -20.82 -25.02 7.94
C ASP A 560 -19.45 -25.09 8.66
N ASP A 561 -19.13 -24.15 9.57
CA ASP A 561 -17.87 -24.09 10.34
C ASP A 561 -17.86 -24.95 11.65
N ASP A 562 -18.94 -25.70 11.93
CA ASP A 562 -19.05 -26.61 13.10
C ASP A 562 -18.51 -28.03 12.87
#